data_AF-A0A0G1IQ21-F1
#
_entry.id   AF-A0A0G1IQ21-F1
#
_cell.length_a   1.000
_cell.length_b   1.000
_cell.length_c   1.000
_cell.angle_alpha   90.00
_cell.angle_beta   90.00
_cell.angle_gamma   90.00
#
_symmetry.space_group_name_H-M   'P 1'
#
loop_
_entity.id
_entity.type
_entity.pdbx_description
1 polymer ?
#
loop_
_entity_poly.entity_id
_entity_poly.type
_entity_poly.pdbx_seq_one_letter_code
_entity_poly.pdbx_strand_id
1 'polypeptide(L)'
;MNKYININSVLSFLVIVAIGVATIYVLSWISPKEETATAPSVEVPTNATSTPIENVSVLHLVSKPYTPTKDVLSNPDAYKSQSIRLILNGDFEKASLRIKGEVTEKGDHFLSLVYGDVGGTINAYRESQTKLNKTLTQQSGGVFTDANPIDVMLDLFNPIQLSTTRGEYEKNQQTSKLINPWQSNLLPPTHISLLVAPFNEYGIYGGAQITLDLEYSCGTGSTCKAAICPAGQLTTVCLRDAFGAYAAKDWCKRAGYTSCSF
;
A
#
# COMPACT_ATOMS: atom_id res chain seq x y z
N MET A 1 36.93 -69.82 -13.22
CA MET A 1 36.71 -68.56 -13.98
C MET A 1 36.96 -67.39 -13.03
N ASN A 2 38.19 -66.86 -13.00
CA ASN A 2 38.51 -65.70 -12.16
C ASN A 2 38.25 -64.41 -12.95
N LYS A 3 37.30 -63.60 -12.46
CA LYS A 3 37.07 -62.24 -12.96
C LYS A 3 38.16 -61.33 -12.40
N TYR A 4 39.04 -60.84 -13.26
CA TYR A 4 39.96 -59.76 -12.93
C TYR A 4 39.16 -58.46 -12.82
N ILE A 5 39.08 -57.90 -11.62
CA ILE A 5 38.60 -56.53 -11.40
C ILE A 5 39.70 -55.60 -11.91
N ASN A 6 39.38 -54.80 -12.93
CA ASN A 6 40.31 -53.87 -13.55
C ASN A 6 40.61 -52.72 -12.56
N ILE A 7 41.76 -52.81 -11.89
CA ILE A 7 42.20 -51.91 -10.81
C ILE A 7 42.18 -50.44 -11.26
N ASN A 8 42.44 -50.16 -12.55
CA ASN A 8 42.39 -48.81 -13.09
C ASN A 8 40.98 -48.19 -13.04
N SER A 9 39.93 -49.00 -13.23
CA SER A 9 38.54 -48.52 -13.15
C SER A 9 38.11 -48.18 -11.73
N VAL A 10 38.65 -48.88 -10.72
CA VAL A 10 38.36 -48.64 -9.30
C VAL A 10 39.07 -47.38 -8.82
N LEU A 11 40.31 -47.16 -9.27
CA LEU A 11 41.08 -45.97 -8.94
C LEU A 11 40.44 -44.69 -9.51
N SER A 12 39.98 -44.72 -10.76
CA SER A 12 39.29 -43.57 -11.37
C SER A 12 37.99 -43.21 -10.65
N PHE A 13 37.23 -44.22 -10.20
CA PHE A 13 35.99 -44.00 -9.45
C PHE A 13 36.24 -43.36 -8.09
N LEU A 14 37.29 -43.79 -7.38
CA LEU A 14 37.69 -43.22 -6.09
C LEU A 14 38.15 -41.77 -6.22
N VAL A 15 38.86 -41.42 -7.29
CA VAL A 15 39.30 -40.03 -7.56
C VAL A 15 38.11 -39.12 -7.83
N ILE A 16 37.11 -39.56 -8.60
CA ILE A 16 35.91 -38.76 -8.89
C ILE A 16 35.08 -38.53 -7.63
N VAL A 17 34.93 -39.56 -6.78
CA VAL A 17 34.23 -39.42 -5.49
C VAL A 17 34.99 -38.47 -4.56
N ALA A 18 36.32 -38.55 -4.50
CA ALA A 18 37.13 -37.66 -3.68
C ALA A 18 37.02 -36.17 -4.12
N ILE A 19 37.01 -35.91 -5.43
CA ILE A 19 36.82 -34.56 -5.98
C ILE A 19 35.39 -34.04 -5.72
N GLY A 20 34.38 -34.90 -5.82
CA GLY A 20 32.98 -34.57 -5.51
C GLY A 20 32.77 -34.22 -4.03
N VAL A 21 33.39 -34.96 -3.11
CA VAL A 21 33.30 -34.66 -1.67
C VAL A 21 34.05 -33.37 -1.32
N ALA A 22 35.22 -33.12 -1.92
CA ALA A 22 35.98 -31.90 -1.68
C ALA A 22 35.26 -30.65 -2.19
N THR A 23 34.56 -30.73 -3.33
CA THR A 23 33.78 -29.61 -3.89
C THR A 23 32.55 -29.26 -3.04
N ILE A 24 31.85 -30.26 -2.49
CA ILE A 24 30.75 -30.03 -1.53
C ILE A 24 31.27 -29.38 -0.24
N TYR A 25 32.42 -29.83 0.27
CA TYR A 25 33.03 -29.26 1.47
C TYR A 25 33.43 -27.79 1.27
N VAL A 26 34.03 -27.46 0.12
CA VAL A 26 34.42 -26.08 -0.22
C VAL A 26 33.19 -25.19 -0.44
N LEU A 27 32.12 -25.68 -1.09
CA LEU A 27 30.87 -24.92 -1.25
C LEU A 27 30.13 -24.70 0.07
N SER A 28 30.19 -25.66 1.01
CA SER A 28 29.62 -25.48 2.36
C SER A 28 30.41 -24.48 3.23
N TRP A 29 31.67 -24.19 2.90
CA TRP A 29 32.46 -23.13 3.53
C TRP A 29 32.28 -21.74 2.89
N ILE A 30 31.74 -21.67 1.68
CA ILE A 30 31.44 -20.41 0.96
C ILE A 30 29.94 -20.08 1.08
N SER A 31 29.19 -20.76 1.96
CA SER A 31 27.88 -20.26 2.36
C SER A 31 28.08 -18.88 3.00
N PRO A 32 27.49 -17.80 2.44
CA PRO A 32 27.52 -16.51 3.11
C PRO A 32 26.99 -16.75 4.52
N LYS A 33 27.76 -16.38 5.54
CA LYS A 33 27.16 -16.21 6.86
C LYS A 33 26.00 -15.25 6.65
N GLU A 34 24.78 -15.71 6.86
CA GLU A 34 23.67 -14.80 7.14
C GLU A 34 24.10 -14.04 8.39
N GLU A 35 24.65 -12.85 8.19
CA GLU A 35 24.55 -11.83 9.21
C GLU A 35 23.06 -11.61 9.39
N THR A 36 22.52 -12.18 10.48
CA THR A 36 21.32 -11.66 11.10
C THR A 36 21.61 -10.22 11.48
N ALA A 37 21.45 -9.32 10.51
CA ALA A 37 21.32 -7.90 10.76
C ALA A 37 20.13 -7.77 11.70
N THR A 38 20.41 -7.43 12.95
CA THR A 38 19.39 -7.12 13.94
C THR A 38 18.54 -6.02 13.32
N ALA A 39 17.31 -6.35 12.95
CA ALA A 39 16.38 -5.36 12.42
C ALA A 39 16.33 -4.20 13.41
N PRO A 40 16.46 -2.94 12.95
CA PRO A 40 16.33 -1.80 13.84
C PRO A 40 14.99 -1.92 14.55
N SER A 41 15.01 -1.78 15.89
CA SER A 41 13.79 -1.77 16.70
C SER A 41 12.90 -0.65 16.20
N VAL A 42 11.87 -1.00 15.44
CA VAL A 42 10.85 -0.06 15.00
C VAL A 42 9.97 0.23 16.21
N GLU A 43 10.00 1.47 16.70
CA GLU A 43 9.04 1.94 17.69
C GLU A 43 7.64 1.77 17.11
N VAL A 44 6.86 0.87 17.70
CA VAL A 44 5.44 0.72 17.42
C VAL A 44 4.77 2.03 17.84
N PRO A 45 4.03 2.72 16.95
CA PRO A 45 3.37 3.96 17.31
C PRO A 45 2.41 3.70 18.47
N THR A 46 2.59 4.45 19.56
CA THR A 46 1.66 4.43 20.67
C THR A 46 0.41 5.20 20.21
N ASN A 47 -0.75 4.52 20.15
CA ASN A 47 -2.01 5.14 19.79
C ASN A 47 -2.23 6.41 20.62
N ALA A 48 -2.23 7.58 19.96
CA ALA A 48 -2.56 8.83 20.61
C ALA A 48 -4.02 8.77 21.08
N THR A 49 -4.23 8.93 22.38
CA THR A 49 -5.55 9.04 22.99
C THR A 49 -6.22 10.30 22.47
N SER A 50 -7.20 10.16 21.59
CA SER A 50 -7.98 11.28 21.07
C SER A 50 -9.13 11.63 22.02
N THR A 51 -9.28 12.92 22.33
CA THR A 51 -10.50 13.47 22.93
C THR A 51 -11.70 13.25 22.01
N PRO A 52 -12.90 12.95 22.53
CA PRO A 52 -14.08 12.76 21.69
C PRO A 52 -14.40 14.07 20.94
N ILE A 53 -14.39 14.02 19.61
CA ILE A 53 -14.77 15.15 18.76
C ILE A 53 -16.28 15.06 18.51
N GLU A 54 -17.02 16.06 18.96
CA GLU A 54 -18.44 16.22 18.67
C GLU A 54 -18.60 16.68 17.20
N ASN A 55 -19.35 15.93 16.38
CA ASN A 55 -19.64 16.16 14.95
C ASN A 55 -18.65 15.56 13.93
N VAL A 56 -18.53 14.24 13.91
CA VAL A 56 -17.87 13.51 12.81
C VAL A 56 -18.85 13.34 11.63
N SER A 57 -18.45 13.81 10.45
CA SER A 57 -19.12 13.53 9.18
C SER A 57 -18.56 12.25 8.56
N VAL A 58 -19.42 11.46 7.91
CA VAL A 58 -19.03 10.24 7.19
C VAL A 58 -19.38 10.40 5.71
N LEU A 59 -18.38 10.26 4.83
CA LEU A 59 -18.54 10.21 3.40
C LEU A 59 -18.26 8.79 2.90
N HIS A 60 -19.30 8.10 2.42
CA HIS A 60 -19.15 6.82 1.74
C HIS A 60 -18.47 7.04 0.38
N LEU A 61 -17.24 6.54 0.23
CA LEU A 61 -16.42 6.77 -0.95
C LEU A 61 -16.78 5.85 -2.12
N VAL A 62 -17.45 4.74 -1.81
CA VAL A 62 -18.02 3.81 -2.78
C VAL A 62 -19.47 3.53 -2.40
N SER A 63 -20.34 3.43 -3.41
CA SER A 63 -21.78 3.23 -3.18
C SER A 63 -22.13 1.80 -2.79
N LYS A 64 -21.25 0.84 -3.11
CA LYS A 64 -21.38 -0.59 -2.81
C LYS A 64 -20.00 -1.18 -2.54
N PRO A 65 -19.90 -2.31 -1.82
CA PRO A 65 -18.67 -3.08 -1.77
C PRO A 65 -18.16 -3.37 -3.18
N TYR A 66 -16.84 -3.29 -3.38
CA TYR A 66 -16.22 -3.56 -4.67
C TYR A 66 -14.97 -4.41 -4.53
N THR A 67 -14.64 -5.11 -5.62
CA THR A 67 -13.37 -5.80 -5.82
C THR A 67 -12.69 -5.16 -7.03
N PRO A 68 -11.46 -4.64 -6.91
CA PRO A 68 -10.76 -4.07 -8.04
C PRO A 68 -10.49 -5.09 -9.14
N THR A 69 -10.31 -4.62 -10.36
CA THR A 69 -9.86 -5.47 -11.46
C THR A 69 -8.43 -5.96 -11.26
N LYS A 70 -8.10 -7.13 -11.80
CA LYS A 70 -6.80 -7.81 -11.64
C LYS A 70 -5.55 -6.98 -11.98
N ASP A 71 -5.66 -5.95 -12.81
CA ASP A 71 -4.52 -5.12 -13.23
C ASP A 71 -4.68 -3.63 -12.86
N VAL A 72 -5.44 -3.32 -11.80
CA VAL A 72 -5.88 -1.94 -11.52
C VAL A 72 -4.73 -0.92 -11.37
N LEU A 73 -3.55 -1.31 -10.89
CA LEU A 73 -2.39 -0.39 -10.78
C LEU A 73 -1.51 -0.32 -12.04
N SER A 74 -1.54 -1.38 -12.87
CA SER A 74 -0.68 -1.49 -14.05
C SER A 74 -1.36 -0.99 -15.32
N ASN A 75 -2.69 -1.01 -15.35
CA ASN A 75 -3.51 -0.54 -16.46
C ASN A 75 -4.00 0.89 -16.18
N PRO A 76 -3.55 1.91 -16.96
CA PRO A 76 -3.94 3.30 -16.74
C PRO A 76 -5.45 3.57 -16.82
N ASP A 77 -6.17 2.88 -17.70
CA ASP A 77 -7.61 3.05 -17.85
C ASP A 77 -8.37 2.43 -16.68
N ALA A 78 -7.92 1.27 -16.20
CA ALA A 78 -8.45 0.64 -15.00
C ALA A 78 -8.19 1.52 -13.76
N TYR A 79 -6.95 2.01 -13.60
CA TYR A 79 -6.60 2.93 -12.53
C TYR A 79 -7.49 4.18 -12.55
N LYS A 80 -7.63 4.83 -13.71
CA LYS A 80 -8.42 6.06 -13.85
C LYS A 80 -9.92 5.84 -13.58
N SER A 81 -10.45 4.69 -13.98
CA SER A 81 -11.89 4.39 -13.82
C SER A 81 -12.26 3.92 -12.40
N GLN A 82 -11.33 3.29 -11.68
CA GLN A 82 -11.58 2.75 -10.34
C GLN A 82 -11.01 3.60 -9.21
N SER A 83 -10.10 4.53 -9.49
CA SER A 83 -9.64 5.49 -8.49
C SER A 83 -10.74 6.47 -8.13
N ILE A 84 -10.98 6.61 -6.83
CA ILE A 84 -11.88 7.61 -6.27
C ILE A 84 -11.20 8.96 -6.38
N ARG A 85 -11.89 9.92 -6.99
CA ARG A 85 -11.41 11.29 -7.14
C ARG A 85 -11.96 12.12 -5.98
N LEU A 86 -11.24 12.12 -4.88
CA LEU A 86 -11.61 12.88 -3.68
C LEU A 86 -11.26 14.35 -3.87
N ILE A 87 -12.17 15.25 -3.51
CA ILE A 87 -11.91 16.68 -3.43
C ILE A 87 -12.18 17.16 -2.01
N LEU A 88 -11.28 17.99 -1.48
CA LEU A 88 -11.30 18.47 -0.11
C LEU A 88 -11.17 19.99 -0.10
N ASN A 89 -11.93 20.68 0.75
CA ASN A 89 -11.80 22.13 0.96
C ASN A 89 -12.03 22.52 2.43
N GLY A 90 -11.36 23.58 2.91
CA GLY A 90 -11.43 24.09 4.28
C GLY A 90 -10.45 23.41 5.25
N ASP A 91 -10.55 23.75 6.54
CA ASP A 91 -9.64 23.27 7.57
C ASP A 91 -10.24 22.08 8.32
N PHE A 92 -9.56 20.95 8.23
CA PHE A 92 -9.96 19.69 8.86
C PHE A 92 -9.20 19.50 10.16
N GLU A 93 -9.89 19.04 11.20
CA GLU A 93 -9.29 18.65 12.49
C GLU A 93 -9.12 17.13 12.59
N LYS A 94 -10.02 16.37 11.96
CA LYS A 94 -9.94 14.92 11.81
C LYS A 94 -10.17 14.54 10.36
N ALA A 95 -9.41 13.56 9.87
CA ALA A 95 -9.68 12.87 8.62
C ALA A 95 -9.14 11.43 8.75
N SER A 96 -10.02 10.45 8.68
CA SER A 96 -9.68 9.05 8.82
C SER A 96 -10.31 8.24 7.68
N LEU A 97 -9.49 7.47 6.97
CA LEU A 97 -9.96 6.53 5.96
C LEU A 97 -10.23 5.19 6.63
N ARG A 98 -11.49 4.78 6.66
CA ARG A 98 -11.90 3.46 7.12
C ARG A 98 -12.10 2.53 5.93
N ILE A 99 -11.43 1.38 5.98
CA ILE A 99 -11.46 0.34 4.98
C ILE A 99 -12.03 -0.90 5.66
N LYS A 100 -13.20 -1.36 5.21
CA LYS A 100 -13.78 -2.62 5.69
C LYS A 100 -13.95 -3.58 4.54
N GLY A 101 -13.90 -4.87 4.80
CA GLY A 101 -14.14 -5.86 3.76
C GLY A 101 -14.08 -7.31 4.23
N GLU A 102 -14.56 -8.18 3.36
CA GLU A 102 -14.54 -9.62 3.55
C GLU A 102 -13.64 -10.26 2.52
N VAL A 103 -12.78 -11.17 2.99
CA VAL A 103 -11.94 -12.00 2.13
C VAL A 103 -12.76 -13.19 1.68
N THR A 104 -12.92 -13.35 0.37
CA THR A 104 -13.77 -14.39 -0.25
C THR A 104 -12.97 -15.60 -0.71
N GLU A 105 -11.65 -15.47 -0.81
CA GLU A 105 -10.73 -16.53 -1.25
C GLU A 105 -9.85 -17.02 -0.08
N LYS A 106 -9.44 -18.29 -0.12
CA LYS A 106 -8.54 -18.82 0.90
C LYS A 106 -7.14 -18.21 0.78
N GLY A 107 -6.48 -18.06 1.92
CA GLY A 107 -5.08 -17.62 2.00
C GLY A 107 -4.92 -16.15 2.37
N ASP A 108 -3.66 -15.72 2.37
CA ASP A 108 -3.27 -14.39 2.84
C ASP A 108 -3.63 -13.32 1.79
N HIS A 109 -4.29 -12.27 2.26
CA HIS A 109 -4.58 -11.07 1.48
C HIS A 109 -3.96 -9.84 2.12
N PHE A 110 -3.63 -8.87 1.28
CA PHE A 110 -2.96 -7.63 1.62
C PHE A 110 -3.73 -6.47 0.98
N LEU A 111 -3.55 -5.25 1.50
CA LEU A 111 -4.19 -4.06 0.96
C LEU A 111 -3.15 -3.10 0.39
N SER A 112 -3.19 -2.88 -0.91
CA SER A 112 -2.49 -1.76 -1.53
C SER A 112 -3.29 -0.47 -1.34
N LEU A 113 -2.60 0.61 -1.03
CA LEU A 113 -3.13 1.97 -0.95
C LEU A 113 -2.37 2.85 -1.94
N VAL A 114 -3.11 3.68 -2.67
CA VAL A 114 -2.63 4.87 -3.36
C VAL A 114 -3.45 6.05 -2.87
N TYR A 115 -2.79 7.12 -2.42
CA TYR A 115 -3.43 8.35 -1.94
C TYR A 115 -2.64 9.56 -2.45
N GLY A 116 -3.11 10.17 -3.54
CA GLY A 116 -2.34 11.20 -4.25
C GLY A 116 -1.04 10.59 -4.80
N ASP A 117 0.09 11.17 -4.42
CA ASP A 117 1.41 10.75 -4.89
C ASP A 117 2.05 9.65 -4.03
N VAL A 118 1.40 9.24 -2.94
CA VAL A 118 1.94 8.21 -2.05
C VAL A 118 1.25 6.88 -2.29
N GLY A 119 2.04 5.80 -2.28
CA GLY A 119 1.51 4.45 -2.41
C GLY A 119 2.40 3.37 -1.78
N GLY A 120 1.78 2.23 -1.49
CA GLY A 120 2.40 1.06 -0.87
C GLY A 120 1.37 0.04 -0.40
N THR A 121 1.81 -0.96 0.36
CA THR A 121 0.92 -1.93 1.03
C THR A 121 0.78 -1.56 2.50
N ILE A 122 -0.45 -1.48 3.01
CA ILE A 122 -0.74 -1.06 4.38
C ILE A 122 -0.12 -2.03 5.38
N ASN A 123 0.57 -1.48 6.39
CA ASN A 123 1.18 -2.23 7.49
C ASN A 123 2.01 -3.43 7.01
N ALA A 124 2.79 -3.26 5.94
CA ALA A 124 3.54 -4.34 5.32
C ALA A 124 5.01 -4.00 5.13
N TYR A 125 5.81 -5.05 4.99
CA TYR A 125 7.26 -4.96 4.80
C TYR A 125 7.66 -5.71 3.54
N ARG A 126 8.53 -5.11 2.72
CA ARG A 126 9.17 -5.83 1.62
C ARG A 126 10.27 -6.76 2.12
N GLU A 127 10.34 -7.93 1.52
CA GLU A 127 11.48 -8.85 1.61
C GLU A 127 12.36 -8.73 0.36
N SER A 128 11.75 -8.43 -0.80
CA SER A 128 12.43 -8.25 -2.07
C SER A 128 11.66 -7.33 -3.01
N GLN A 129 12.17 -7.17 -4.24
CA GLN A 129 11.50 -6.42 -5.31
C GLN A 129 10.10 -6.93 -5.63
N THR A 130 9.83 -8.22 -5.40
CA THR A 130 8.58 -8.87 -5.81
C THR A 130 7.82 -9.53 -4.65
N LYS A 131 8.39 -9.56 -3.44
CA LYS A 131 7.77 -10.24 -2.29
C LYS A 131 7.68 -9.35 -1.06
N LEU A 132 6.60 -9.55 -0.31
CA LEU A 132 6.45 -9.05 1.04
C LEU A 132 6.98 -10.07 2.04
N ASN A 133 7.59 -9.58 3.12
CA ASN A 133 7.90 -10.39 4.28
C ASN A 133 6.59 -10.70 5.01
N LYS A 134 6.06 -11.91 4.80
CA LYS A 134 4.77 -12.32 5.37
C LYS A 134 4.75 -12.29 6.88
N THR A 135 5.80 -12.79 7.53
CA THR A 135 5.87 -12.89 9.00
C THR A 135 5.81 -11.50 9.64
N LEU A 136 6.62 -10.55 9.17
CA LEU A 136 6.60 -9.19 9.68
C LEU A 136 5.28 -8.48 9.35
N THR A 137 4.75 -8.68 8.14
CA THR A 137 3.48 -8.08 7.71
C THR A 137 2.29 -8.60 8.53
N GLN A 138 2.30 -9.89 8.90
CA GLN A 138 1.30 -10.47 9.80
C GLN A 138 1.40 -9.87 11.21
N GLN A 139 2.61 -9.71 11.73
CA GLN A 139 2.85 -9.12 13.05
C GLN A 139 2.40 -7.66 13.14
N SER A 140 2.52 -6.90 12.05
CA SER A 140 2.01 -5.52 11.95
C SER A 140 0.51 -5.43 11.61
N GLY A 141 -0.19 -6.55 11.46
CA GLY A 141 -1.62 -6.56 11.15
C GLY A 141 -1.97 -6.19 9.70
N GLY A 142 -1.03 -6.35 8.77
CA GLY A 142 -1.23 -6.09 7.34
C GLY A 142 -1.70 -7.31 6.52
N VAL A 143 -2.00 -8.43 7.18
CA VAL A 143 -2.50 -9.66 6.53
C VAL A 143 -3.95 -9.92 6.95
N PHE A 144 -4.79 -10.17 5.96
CA PHE A 144 -6.21 -10.43 6.08
C PHE A 144 -6.56 -11.81 5.52
N THR A 145 -7.55 -12.46 6.12
CA THR A 145 -8.02 -13.80 5.72
C THR A 145 -9.54 -13.86 5.85
N ASP A 146 -10.14 -14.98 5.46
CA ASP A 146 -11.58 -15.25 5.67
C ASP A 146 -11.96 -15.25 7.16
N ALA A 147 -11.06 -15.72 8.04
CA ALA A 147 -11.24 -15.70 9.48
C ALA A 147 -10.90 -14.35 10.13
N ASN A 148 -10.10 -13.51 9.47
CA ASN A 148 -9.70 -12.20 9.94
C ASN A 148 -10.03 -11.14 8.86
N PRO A 149 -11.28 -10.66 8.82
CA PRO A 149 -11.74 -9.73 7.80
C PRO A 149 -11.01 -8.40 7.88
N ILE A 150 -11.15 -7.61 6.82
CA ILE A 150 -10.55 -6.28 6.72
C ILE A 150 -11.37 -5.31 7.59
N ASP A 151 -10.76 -4.72 8.62
CA ASP A 151 -11.21 -3.49 9.29
C ASP A 151 -9.98 -2.66 9.67
N VAL A 152 -9.66 -1.69 8.82
CA VAL A 152 -8.49 -0.82 8.98
C VAL A 152 -8.97 0.63 9.05
N MET A 153 -8.49 1.37 10.04
CA MET A 153 -8.70 2.81 10.14
C MET A 153 -7.36 3.53 10.06
N LEU A 154 -7.19 4.33 9.00
CA LEU A 154 -5.99 5.12 8.77
C LEU A 154 -6.27 6.57 9.14
N ASP A 155 -5.58 7.09 10.15
CA ASP A 155 -5.56 8.52 10.42
C ASP A 155 -4.69 9.22 9.38
N LEU A 156 -5.30 10.08 8.56
CA LEU A 156 -4.61 10.73 7.46
C LEU A 156 -3.68 11.85 7.95
N PHE A 157 -3.86 12.37 9.16
CA PHE A 157 -3.01 13.40 9.76
C PHE A 157 -1.74 12.85 10.40
N ASN A 158 -1.72 11.55 10.70
CA ASN A 158 -0.60 10.90 11.36
C ASN A 158 0.20 10.04 10.39
N PRO A 159 1.48 9.74 10.70
CA PRO A 159 2.26 8.81 9.89
C PRO A 159 1.62 7.42 9.88
N ILE A 160 1.32 6.92 8.67
CA ILE A 160 0.88 5.55 8.42
C ILE A 160 2.05 4.72 7.91
N GLN A 161 2.13 3.46 8.34
CA GLN A 161 3.13 2.53 7.84
C GLN A 161 2.68 1.90 6.53
N LEU A 162 3.52 2.07 5.50
CA LEU A 162 3.37 1.40 4.22
C LEU A 162 4.63 0.60 3.90
N SER A 163 4.49 -0.47 3.14
CA SER A 163 5.65 -1.04 2.45
C SER A 163 6.24 0.00 1.50
N THR A 164 7.54 -0.04 1.27
CA THR A 164 8.11 0.68 0.11
C THR A 164 7.51 0.12 -1.19
N THR A 165 7.55 0.92 -2.25
CA THR A 165 7.29 0.47 -3.62
C THR A 165 8.50 -0.29 -4.15
N ARG A 166 8.34 -0.98 -5.29
CA ARG A 166 9.46 -1.70 -5.92
C ARG A 166 10.65 -0.76 -6.21
N GLY A 167 10.40 0.40 -6.81
CA GLY A 167 11.46 1.36 -7.15
C GLY A 167 12.15 1.95 -5.92
N GLU A 168 11.41 2.22 -4.85
CA GLU A 168 11.99 2.69 -3.58
C GLU A 168 12.86 1.60 -2.92
N TYR A 169 12.41 0.35 -2.93
CA TYR A 169 13.19 -0.78 -2.42
C TYR A 169 14.48 -0.97 -3.22
N GLU A 170 14.41 -0.94 -4.55
CA GLU A 170 15.59 -1.07 -5.42
C GLU A 170 16.62 0.02 -5.13
N LYS A 171 16.16 1.26 -4.91
CA LYS A 171 17.04 2.40 -4.68
C LYS A 171 17.65 2.42 -3.27
N ASN A 172 16.87 2.11 -2.24
CA ASN A 172 17.23 2.38 -0.84
C ASN A 172 17.36 1.12 0.02
N GLN A 173 16.94 -0.05 -0.46
CA GLN A 173 16.83 -1.31 0.30
C GLN A 173 15.95 -1.22 1.57
N GLN A 174 15.13 -0.17 1.66
CA GLN A 174 14.19 0.01 2.77
C GLN A 174 12.96 -0.87 2.57
N THR A 175 12.55 -1.60 3.60
CA THR A 175 11.43 -2.54 3.55
C THR A 175 10.07 -1.87 3.72
N SER A 176 10.04 -0.78 4.48
CA SER A 176 8.85 -0.01 4.84
C SER A 176 9.17 1.48 4.95
N LYS A 177 8.12 2.30 5.02
CA LYS A 177 8.18 3.75 5.16
C LYS A 177 7.00 4.25 5.99
N LEU A 178 7.23 5.32 6.74
CA LEU A 178 6.18 6.08 7.41
C LEU A 178 5.84 7.29 6.55
N ILE A 179 4.56 7.44 6.21
CA ILE A 179 4.07 8.49 5.33
C ILE A 179 2.95 9.23 6.01
N ASN A 180 2.94 10.55 5.93
CA ASN A 180 1.79 11.36 6.33
C ASN A 180 0.97 11.72 5.07
N PRO A 181 -0.18 11.06 4.84
CA PRO A 181 -0.99 11.28 3.63
C PRO A 181 -1.48 12.72 3.52
N TRP A 182 -1.81 13.38 4.64
CA TRP A 182 -2.30 14.76 4.64
C TRP A 182 -1.23 15.76 4.22
N GLN A 183 -0.01 15.61 4.75
CA GLN A 183 1.13 16.46 4.38
C GLN A 183 1.57 16.30 2.93
N SER A 184 1.17 15.23 2.25
CA SER A 184 1.41 15.10 0.81
C SER A 184 0.40 15.88 -0.05
N ASN A 185 -0.63 16.49 0.55
CA ASN A 185 -1.77 17.08 -0.15
C ASN A 185 -2.13 18.52 0.31
N LEU A 186 -1.12 19.28 0.74
CA LEU A 186 -1.17 20.43 1.67
C LEU A 186 -2.03 21.66 1.35
N LEU A 187 -2.72 21.78 0.21
CA LEU A 187 -3.38 23.05 -0.16
C LEU A 187 -4.84 22.87 -0.58
N PRO A 188 -5.79 22.93 0.36
CA PRO A 188 -7.22 23.03 0.06
C PRO A 188 -7.55 24.32 -0.74
N PRO A 189 -8.52 24.30 -1.66
CA PRO A 189 -9.14 23.12 -2.23
C PRO A 189 -8.11 22.21 -2.93
N THR A 190 -8.20 20.90 -2.73
CA THR A 190 -7.30 19.92 -3.34
C THR A 190 -8.07 18.80 -4.02
N HIS A 191 -7.42 18.11 -4.95
CA HIS A 191 -7.91 16.92 -5.64
C HIS A 191 -6.92 15.79 -5.43
N ILE A 192 -7.43 14.64 -4.99
CA ILE A 192 -6.64 13.48 -4.61
C ILE A 192 -7.22 12.26 -5.33
N SER A 193 -6.35 11.45 -5.92
CA SER A 193 -6.71 10.12 -6.40
C SER A 193 -6.50 9.13 -5.27
N LEU A 194 -7.56 8.43 -4.86
CA LEU A 194 -7.53 7.40 -3.84
C LEU A 194 -7.89 6.06 -4.49
N LEU A 195 -7.07 5.05 -4.24
CA LEU A 195 -7.36 3.68 -4.63
C LEU A 195 -6.92 2.74 -3.50
N VAL A 196 -7.82 1.88 -3.08
CA VAL A 196 -7.50 0.73 -2.23
C VAL A 196 -7.75 -0.53 -3.04
N ALA A 197 -6.78 -1.43 -3.04
CA ALA A 197 -6.87 -2.65 -3.82
C ALA A 197 -6.38 -3.87 -3.01
N PRO A 198 -7.27 -4.81 -2.64
CA PRO A 198 -6.85 -6.09 -2.09
C PRO A 198 -6.12 -6.93 -3.14
N PHE A 199 -5.12 -7.68 -2.70
CA PHE A 199 -4.42 -8.68 -3.51
C PHE A 199 -3.96 -9.85 -2.64
N ASN A 200 -3.81 -11.02 -3.25
CA ASN A 200 -3.36 -12.22 -2.54
C ASN A 200 -1.83 -12.35 -2.48
N GLU A 201 -1.34 -13.36 -1.77
CA GLU A 201 0.09 -13.71 -1.64
C GLU A 201 0.88 -13.88 -2.95
N TYR A 202 0.19 -14.07 -4.08
CA TYR A 202 0.79 -14.17 -5.41
C TYR A 202 0.86 -12.83 -6.16
N GLY A 203 0.39 -11.74 -5.53
CA GLY A 203 0.32 -10.42 -6.15
C GLY A 203 -0.87 -10.24 -7.09
N ILE A 204 -1.86 -11.14 -7.06
CA ILE A 204 -3.04 -11.06 -7.91
C ILE A 204 -4.09 -10.21 -7.18
N TYR A 205 -4.50 -9.09 -7.80
CA TYR A 205 -5.56 -8.24 -7.25
C TYR A 205 -6.91 -8.94 -7.28
N GLY A 206 -7.69 -8.76 -6.20
CA GLY A 206 -8.96 -9.41 -6.00
C GLY A 206 -9.02 -10.18 -4.68
N GLY A 207 -9.85 -11.22 -4.64
CA GLY A 207 -9.98 -12.13 -3.50
C GLY A 207 -10.63 -11.55 -2.24
N ALA A 208 -10.95 -10.25 -2.23
CA ALA A 208 -11.73 -9.60 -1.20
C ALA A 208 -12.67 -8.53 -1.78
N GLN A 209 -13.78 -8.30 -1.10
CA GLN A 209 -14.70 -7.18 -1.36
C GLN A 209 -14.53 -6.14 -0.28
N ILE A 210 -14.36 -4.87 -0.66
CA ILE A 210 -14.10 -3.77 0.27
C ILE A 210 -15.08 -2.62 0.14
N THR A 211 -15.29 -1.93 1.24
CA THR A 211 -16.01 -0.65 1.39
C THR A 211 -15.05 0.39 1.95
N LEU A 212 -15.29 1.65 1.60
CA LEU A 212 -14.40 2.76 1.92
C LEU A 212 -15.23 3.92 2.43
N ASP A 213 -14.91 4.39 3.63
CA ASP A 213 -15.54 5.54 4.27
C ASP A 213 -14.47 6.55 4.68
N LEU A 214 -14.72 7.83 4.42
CA LEU A 214 -13.94 8.92 4.98
C LEU A 214 -14.71 9.53 6.15
N GLU A 215 -14.17 9.37 7.36
CA GLU A 215 -14.62 10.06 8.55
C GLU A 215 -13.85 11.37 8.70
N TYR A 216 -14.54 12.50 8.85
CA TYR A 216 -13.86 13.78 9.02
C TYR A 216 -14.62 14.76 9.91
N SER A 217 -13.92 15.73 10.47
CA SER A 217 -14.50 16.87 11.19
C SER A 217 -13.75 18.14 10.83
N CYS A 218 -14.45 19.26 10.92
CA CYS A 218 -13.87 20.57 10.65
C CYS A 218 -13.28 21.15 11.93
N GLY A 219 -12.19 21.90 11.77
CA GLY A 219 -11.64 22.67 12.86
C GLY A 219 -12.60 23.75 13.35
N THR A 220 -12.40 24.20 14.59
CA THR A 220 -13.22 25.23 15.22
C THR A 220 -13.27 26.49 14.34
N GLY A 221 -14.48 26.92 13.97
CA GLY A 221 -14.70 28.11 13.15
C GLY A 221 -14.46 27.93 11.64
N SER A 222 -14.14 26.71 11.17
CA SER A 222 -13.93 26.40 9.75
C SER A 222 -15.11 25.64 9.15
N THR A 223 -15.45 25.94 7.90
CA THR A 223 -16.40 25.15 7.10
C THR A 223 -15.61 24.25 6.15
N CYS A 224 -15.22 23.07 6.62
CA CYS A 224 -14.57 22.06 5.80
C CYS A 224 -15.59 21.14 5.11
N LYS A 225 -15.20 20.55 3.99
CA LYS A 225 -16.04 19.57 3.28
C LYS A 225 -15.21 18.66 2.39
N ALA A 226 -15.55 17.38 2.42
CA ALA A 226 -15.08 16.38 1.48
C ALA A 226 -16.19 15.99 0.49
N ALA A 227 -15.83 15.76 -0.77
CA ALA A 227 -16.76 15.28 -1.78
C ALA A 227 -16.05 14.39 -2.82
N ILE A 228 -16.82 13.58 -3.53
CA ILE A 228 -16.32 12.75 -4.64
C ILE A 228 -16.59 13.48 -5.94
N CYS A 229 -15.56 13.64 -6.77
CA CYS A 229 -15.69 14.14 -8.13
C CYS A 229 -16.06 12.99 -9.08
N PRO A 230 -17.19 13.05 -9.79
CA PRO A 230 -17.60 12.02 -10.74
C PRO A 230 -16.53 11.68 -11.78
N ALA A 231 -16.52 10.42 -12.22
CA ALA A 231 -15.64 9.98 -13.30
C ALA A 231 -15.89 10.78 -14.58
N GLY A 232 -14.83 11.18 -15.28
CA GLY A 232 -14.91 11.95 -16.53
C GLY A 232 -15.19 13.45 -16.38
N GLN A 233 -15.62 13.93 -15.20
CA GLN A 233 -15.85 15.36 -14.97
C GLN A 233 -14.54 16.11 -14.74
N LEU A 234 -14.43 17.36 -15.21
CA LEU A 234 -13.26 18.19 -14.95
C LEU A 234 -13.15 18.54 -13.46
N THR A 235 -11.93 18.52 -12.91
CA THR A 235 -11.69 18.83 -11.49
C THR A 235 -12.20 20.22 -11.11
N THR A 236 -12.01 21.22 -11.98
CA THR A 236 -12.49 22.60 -11.78
C THR A 236 -14.01 22.68 -11.65
N VAL A 237 -14.74 21.91 -12.45
CA VAL A 237 -16.20 21.82 -12.42
C VAL A 237 -16.66 21.17 -11.12
N CYS A 238 -16.03 20.05 -10.72
CA CYS A 238 -16.32 19.39 -9.44
C CYS A 238 -16.09 20.32 -8.24
N LEU A 239 -14.96 21.06 -8.21
CA LEU A 239 -14.66 22.01 -7.15
C LEU A 239 -15.66 23.15 -7.10
N ARG A 240 -16.08 23.68 -8.27
CA ARG A 240 -17.10 24.72 -8.35
C ARG A 240 -18.43 24.23 -7.79
N ASP A 241 -18.86 23.05 -8.23
CA ASP A 241 -20.18 22.52 -7.86
C ASP A 241 -20.23 22.12 -6.38
N ALA A 242 -19.13 21.59 -5.84
CA ALA A 242 -19.05 21.16 -4.45
C ALA A 242 -18.79 22.30 -3.45
N PHE A 243 -17.97 23.29 -3.83
CA PHE A 243 -17.40 24.31 -2.93
C PHE A 243 -17.52 25.76 -3.42
N GLY A 244 -18.03 25.99 -4.64
CA GLY A 244 -18.20 27.32 -5.23
C GLY A 244 -17.08 27.76 -6.18
N ALA A 245 -17.38 28.77 -6.99
CA ALA A 245 -16.47 29.25 -8.05
C ALA A 245 -15.12 29.77 -7.54
N TYR A 246 -15.07 30.29 -6.31
CA TYR A 246 -13.81 30.74 -5.71
C TYR A 246 -12.83 29.57 -5.51
N ALA A 247 -13.31 28.44 -4.97
CA ALA A 247 -12.49 27.25 -4.76
C ALA A 247 -11.90 26.73 -6.08
N ALA A 248 -12.72 26.68 -7.14
CA ALA A 248 -12.26 26.24 -8.45
C ALA A 248 -11.18 27.17 -9.05
N LYS A 249 -11.34 28.49 -8.90
CA LYS A 249 -10.35 29.50 -9.34
C LYS A 249 -9.04 29.41 -8.55
N ASP A 250 -9.14 29.23 -7.25
CA ASP A 250 -7.99 29.15 -6.35
C ASP A 250 -7.13 27.91 -6.62
N TRP A 251 -7.77 26.74 -6.78
CA TRP A 251 -7.10 25.51 -7.23
C TRP A 251 -6.43 25.71 -8.60
N CYS A 252 -7.16 26.28 -9.56
CA CYS A 252 -6.67 26.53 -10.92
C CYS A 252 -5.38 27.34 -10.94
N LYS A 253 -5.36 28.45 -10.17
CA LYS A 253 -4.22 29.34 -10.05
C LYS A 253 -3.01 28.60 -9.46
N ARG A 254 -3.21 27.79 -8.42
CA ARG A 254 -2.13 27.01 -7.81
C ARG A 254 -1.59 25.91 -8.71
N ALA A 255 -2.47 25.27 -9.48
CA ALA A 255 -2.09 24.25 -10.45
C ALA A 255 -1.39 24.81 -11.70
N GLY A 256 -1.21 26.13 -11.80
CA GLY A 256 -0.45 26.77 -12.88
C GLY A 256 -1.22 26.93 -14.19
N TYR A 257 -2.54 26.76 -14.18
CA TYR A 257 -3.36 26.96 -15.38
C TYR A 257 -3.64 28.46 -15.60
N THR A 258 -3.40 28.92 -16.83
CA THR A 258 -3.59 30.32 -17.24
C THR A 258 -5.06 30.72 -17.39
N SER A 259 -5.94 29.73 -17.63
CA SER A 259 -7.39 29.88 -17.57
C SER A 259 -8.02 28.54 -17.21
N CYS A 260 -9.07 28.57 -16.38
CA CYS A 260 -9.89 27.39 -16.13
C CYS A 260 -11.26 27.57 -16.75
N SER A 261 -11.63 26.61 -17.58
CA SER A 261 -12.99 26.44 -18.04
C SER A 261 -13.81 25.91 -16.86
N PHE A 262 -14.95 26.55 -16.61
CA PHE A 262 -15.93 26.15 -15.60
C PHE A 262 -17.22 25.78 -16.31
#